data_AF-A7UC24-F1
#
_entry.id   AF-A7UC24-F1
#
_cell.length_a   1.000
_cell.length_b   1.000
_cell.length_c   1.000
_cell.angle_alpha   90.00
_cell.angle_beta   90.00
_cell.angle_gamma   90.00
#
_symmetry.space_group_name_H-M   'P 1'
#
loop_
_entity.id
_entity.type
_entity.pdbx_description
1 polymer ?
#
loop_
_entity_poly.entity_id
_entity_poly.type
_entity_poly.pdbx_seq_one_letter_code
_entity_poly.pdbx_strand_id
1 'polypeptide(L)'
;LCAGGELFGRIIAKGHYTERAAASLLRTIVQIVHTCHQMGVIHRDLKPENFLLLNKDENSPLKATDFGLSVFYKQGDQFKDIVGSAYYIAPEVLKRKYGPEVDIWSIGVMLYILLCGV
;
A
#
# COMPACT_ATOMS: atom_id res chain seq x y z
N LEU A 1 18.26 1.73 6.26
CA LEU A 1 18.17 0.87 5.06
C LEU A 1 17.28 -0.32 5.40
N CYS A 2 16.27 -0.63 4.58
CA CYS A 2 15.48 -1.86 4.72
C CYS A 2 16.21 -3.01 4.02
N ALA A 3 16.62 -4.03 4.77
CA ALA A 3 17.41 -5.16 4.27
C ALA A 3 16.62 -6.48 4.22
N GLY A 4 15.33 -6.43 4.57
CA GLY A 4 14.43 -7.60 4.59
C GLY A 4 13.81 -7.96 3.24
N GLY A 5 13.99 -7.11 2.23
CA GLY A 5 13.40 -7.28 0.91
C GLY A 5 11.92 -6.89 0.86
N GLU A 6 11.29 -7.24 -0.26
CA GLU A 6 9.88 -6.94 -0.54
C GLU A 6 8.94 -7.90 0.19
N LEU A 7 7.78 -7.36 0.58
CA LEU A 7 6.73 -8.08 1.26
C LEU A 7 6.27 -9.34 0.51
N PHE A 8 6.01 -9.21 -0.79
CA PHE A 8 5.47 -10.31 -1.60
C PHE A 8 6.47 -11.43 -1.84
N GLY A 9 7.77 -11.11 -1.97
CA GLY A 9 8.82 -12.12 -2.03
C GLY A 9 8.79 -13.07 -0.82
N ARG A 10 8.47 -12.54 0.37
CA ARG A 10 8.34 -13.36 1.58
C ARG A 10 7.08 -14.22 1.61
N ILE A 11 5.98 -13.73 1.06
CA ILE A 11 4.71 -14.46 0.99
C ILE A 11 4.86 -15.66 0.06
N ILE A 12 5.40 -15.43 -1.14
CA ILE A 12 5.66 -16.48 -2.14
C ILE A 12 6.59 -17.56 -1.57
N ALA A 13 7.66 -17.16 -0.85
CA ALA A 13 8.60 -18.09 -0.25
C ALA A 13 8.00 -18.99 0.85
N LYS A 14 6.90 -18.60 1.50
CA LYS A 14 6.24 -19.41 2.54
C LYS A 14 5.37 -20.54 1.97
N GLY A 15 5.01 -20.49 0.68
CA GLY A 15 4.25 -21.53 -0.03
C GLY A 15 2.77 -21.64 0.35
N HIS A 16 2.44 -21.80 1.64
CA HIS A 16 1.06 -21.73 2.14
C HIS A 16 0.80 -20.37 2.80
N TYR A 17 -0.20 -19.65 2.29
CA TYR A 17 -0.66 -18.39 2.84
C TYR A 17 -2.16 -18.46 3.15
N THR A 18 -2.56 -18.08 4.36
CA THR A 18 -3.96 -18.18 4.82
C THR A 18 -4.61 -16.81 4.82
N GLU A 19 -5.94 -16.76 4.74
CA GLU A 19 -6.71 -15.52 4.90
C GLU A 19 -6.39 -14.81 6.23
N ARG A 20 -6.12 -15.57 7.30
CA ARG A 20 -5.71 -15.02 8.59
C ARG A 20 -4.36 -14.32 8.53
N ALA A 21 -3.41 -14.87 7.77
CA ALA A 21 -2.12 -14.24 7.52
C ALA A 21 -2.30 -12.96 6.69
N ALA A 22 -3.11 -13.02 5.62
CA ALA A 22 -3.46 -11.87 4.79
C ALA A 22 -4.09 -10.74 5.62
N ALA A 23 -5.07 -11.07 6.48
CA ALA A 23 -5.72 -10.10 7.35
C ALA A 23 -4.76 -9.44 8.35
N SER A 24 -3.82 -10.20 8.91
CA SER A 24 -2.79 -9.68 9.83
C SER A 24 -1.85 -8.70 9.12
N LEU A 25 -1.44 -9.03 7.91
CA LEU A 25 -0.62 -8.16 7.08
C LEU A 25 -1.38 -6.89 6.66
N LEU A 26 -2.61 -7.04 6.16
CA LEU A 26 -3.42 -5.92 5.71
C LEU A 26 -3.71 -4.94 6.85
N ARG A 27 -3.94 -5.44 8.08
CA ARG A 27 -4.07 -4.60 9.27
C ARG A 27 -2.85 -3.70 9.46
N THR A 28 -1.65 -4.23 9.25
CA THR A 28 -0.39 -3.46 9.37
C THR A 28 -0.31 -2.40 8.27
N ILE A 29 -0.63 -2.76 7.02
CA ILE A 29 -0.66 -1.84 5.88
C ILE A 29 -1.66 -0.69 6.13
N VAL A 30 -2.88 -1.02 6.55
CA VAL A 30 -3.92 -0.03 6.86
C VAL A 30 -3.48 0.88 8.02
N GLN A 31 -2.81 0.35 9.05
CA GLN A 31 -2.29 1.18 10.15
C GLN A 31 -1.23 2.19 9.66
N ILE A 32 -0.35 1.76 8.76
CA ILE A 32 0.67 2.64 8.15
C ILE A 32 -0.01 3.75 7.35
N VAL A 33 -0.94 3.40 6.46
CA VAL A 33 -1.65 4.36 5.60
C VAL A 33 -2.53 5.30 6.41
N HIS A 34 -3.20 4.79 7.45
CA HIS A 34 -3.95 5.61 8.40
C HIS A 34 -3.05 6.67 9.05
N THR A 35 -1.84 6.30 9.45
CA THR A 35 -0.86 7.25 10.02
C THR A 35 -0.48 8.32 8.99
N CYS A 36 -0.24 7.94 7.74
CA CYS A 36 0.01 8.90 6.65
C CYS A 36 -1.16 9.88 6.47
N HIS A 37 -2.39 9.37 6.43
CA HIS A 37 -3.60 10.18 6.27
C HIS A 37 -3.80 11.14 7.46
N GLN A 38 -3.55 10.70 8.70
CA GLN A 38 -3.57 11.56 9.89
C GLN A 38 -2.52 12.68 9.83
N MET A 39 -1.39 12.45 9.17
CA MET A 39 -0.35 13.45 8.93
C MET A 39 -0.64 14.32 7.69
N GLY A 40 -1.80 14.14 7.05
CA GLY A 40 -2.20 14.89 5.86
C GLY A 40 -1.41 14.49 4.62
N VAL A 41 -1.01 13.22 4.48
CA VAL A 41 -0.26 12.70 3.32
C VAL A 41 -1.09 11.64 2.58
N ILE A 42 -1.23 11.78 1.26
CA ILE A 42 -1.74 10.74 0.36
C ILE A 42 -0.56 10.10 -0.36
N HIS A 43 -0.47 8.77 -0.41
CA HIS A 43 0.65 8.08 -1.04
C HIS A 43 0.54 8.03 -2.57
N ARG A 44 -0.66 7.77 -3.11
CA ARG A 44 -1.00 7.73 -4.55
C ARG A 44 -0.28 6.67 -5.41
N ASP A 45 0.55 5.81 -4.83
CA ASP A 45 1.20 4.69 -5.53
C ASP A 45 1.40 3.49 -4.60
N LEU A 46 0.36 3.11 -3.85
CA LEU A 46 0.44 1.92 -3.00
C LEU A 46 0.40 0.65 -3.85
N LYS A 47 1.43 -0.18 -3.67
CA LYS A 47 1.62 -1.47 -4.32
C LYS A 47 2.57 -2.33 -3.47
N PRO A 48 2.59 -3.66 -3.65
CA PRO A 48 3.48 -4.57 -2.93
C PRO A 48 4.95 -4.15 -2.85
N GLU A 49 5.49 -3.65 -3.95
CA GLU A 49 6.88 -3.23 -4.12
C GLU A 49 7.24 -2.05 -3.20
N ASN A 50 6.24 -1.24 -2.84
CA ASN A 50 6.38 -0.09 -1.95
C ASN A 50 6.22 -0.47 -0.46
N PHE A 51 6.17 -1.76 -0.13
CA PHE A 51 6.23 -2.26 1.25
C PHE A 51 7.45 -3.16 1.47
N LEU A 52 8.40 -2.65 2.26
CA LEU A 52 9.65 -3.32 2.55
C LEU A 52 9.73 -3.78 4.01
N LEU A 53 10.38 -4.91 4.22
CA LEU A 53 10.72 -5.38 5.56
C LEU A 53 12.05 -4.76 6.01
N LEU A 54 12.10 -4.29 7.25
CA LEU A 54 13.28 -3.64 7.80
C LEU A 54 14.52 -4.57 7.78
N ASN A 55 14.32 -5.85 8.07
CA ASN A 55 15.34 -6.89 8.18
C ASN A 55 14.76 -8.29 7.87
N LYS A 56 15.58 -9.35 7.98
CA LYS A 56 15.18 -10.72 7.60
C LYS A 56 14.42 -11.48 8.70
N ASP A 57 14.30 -10.92 9.89
CA ASP A 57 13.67 -11.58 11.04
C ASP A 57 12.20 -11.90 10.75
N GLU A 58 11.65 -12.97 11.34
CA GLU A 58 10.24 -13.36 11.10
C GLU A 58 9.26 -12.25 11.44
N ASN A 59 9.51 -11.53 12.53
CA ASN A 59 8.69 -10.43 13.01
C ASN A 59 9.19 -9.06 12.52
N SER A 60 9.88 -9.03 11.37
CA SER A 60 10.46 -7.79 10.86
C SER A 60 9.39 -6.71 10.65
N PRO A 61 9.61 -5.47 11.12
CA PRO A 61 8.70 -4.35 10.86
C PRO A 61 8.52 -4.10 9.36
N LEU A 62 7.26 -3.95 8.94
CA LEU A 62 6.90 -3.50 7.60
C LEU A 62 6.99 -1.97 7.51
N LYS A 63 7.51 -1.47 6.39
CA LYS A 63 7.70 -0.04 6.11
C LYS A 63 7.12 0.30 4.73
N ALA A 64 6.29 1.34 4.66
CA ALA A 64 5.97 1.96 3.38
C ALA A 64 7.17 2.77 2.89
N THR A 65 7.40 2.77 1.57
CA THR A 65 8.48 3.49 0.90
C THR A 65 7.96 4.19 -0.35
N ASP A 66 8.81 4.96 -1.01
CA ASP A 66 8.54 5.63 -2.28
C ASP A 66 7.36 6.62 -2.24
N PHE A 67 7.59 7.70 -1.49
CA PHE A 67 6.68 8.84 -1.44
C PHE A 67 6.90 9.82 -2.60
N GLY A 68 7.56 9.41 -3.70
CA GLY A 68 7.89 10.28 -4.83
C GLY A 68 6.66 10.83 -5.55
N LEU A 69 5.53 10.11 -5.48
CA LEU A 69 4.24 10.54 -6.01
C LEU A 69 3.30 11.07 -4.93
N SER A 70 3.71 11.13 -3.67
CA SER A 70 2.85 11.53 -2.56
C SER A 70 2.56 13.03 -2.56
N VAL A 71 1.46 13.43 -1.93
CA VAL A 71 1.07 14.84 -1.75
C VAL A 71 0.59 15.10 -0.33
N PHE A 72 0.77 16.33 0.12
CA PHE A 72 0.10 16.83 1.30
C PHE A 72 -1.34 17.25 0.95
N TYR A 73 -2.28 17.02 1.84
CA TYR A 73 -3.69 17.39 1.67
C TYR A 73 -4.30 17.90 2.98
N LYS A 74 -5.35 18.71 2.83
CA LYS A 74 -6.32 19.03 3.87
C LYS A 74 -7.67 18.40 3.51
N GLN A 75 -8.51 18.21 4.52
CA GLN A 75 -9.85 17.66 4.29
C GLN A 75 -10.63 18.54 3.30
N GLY A 76 -11.11 17.93 2.21
CA GLY A 76 -11.84 18.60 1.13
C GLY A 76 -10.99 18.93 -0.09
N ASP A 77 -9.66 18.81 -0.03
CA ASP A 77 -8.79 18.99 -1.19
C ASP A 77 -9.08 17.93 -2.26
N GLN A 78 -8.94 18.33 -3.53
CA GLN A 78 -9.11 17.45 -4.69
C GLN A 78 -7.92 17.56 -5.63
N PHE A 79 -7.44 16.41 -6.08
CA PHE A 79 -6.28 16.30 -6.96
C PHE A 79 -6.68 15.88 -8.37
N LYS A 80 -5.86 16.27 -9.35
CA LYS A 80 -6.14 16.11 -10.79
C LYS A 80 -5.06 15.34 -11.54
N ASP A 81 -3.90 15.10 -10.93
CA ASP A 81 -2.81 14.37 -11.57
C ASP A 81 -3.22 12.90 -11.78
N ILE A 82 -2.92 12.35 -12.95
CA ILE A 82 -3.01 10.92 -13.19
C ILE A 82 -1.67 10.30 -12.81
N VAL A 83 -1.62 9.67 -11.65
CA VAL A 83 -0.42 9.07 -11.06
C VAL A 83 -0.75 7.71 -10.45
N GLY A 84 0.28 6.91 -10.21
CA GLY A 84 0.16 5.57 -9.64
C GLY A 84 0.33 4.47 -10.70
N SER A 85 0.58 3.27 -10.20
CA SER A 85 0.86 2.10 -11.02
C SER A 85 -0.43 1.51 -11.60
N ALA A 86 -0.40 1.14 -12.89
CA ALA A 86 -1.60 0.83 -13.69
C ALA A 86 -2.55 -0.22 -13.08
N TYR A 87 -2.03 -1.23 -12.39
CA TYR A 87 -2.86 -2.27 -11.75
C TYR A 87 -3.55 -1.80 -10.46
N TYR A 88 -2.99 -0.79 -9.79
CA TYR A 88 -3.40 -0.35 -8.44
C TYR A 88 -4.09 1.02 -8.43
N ILE A 89 -4.10 1.72 -9.56
CA ILE A 89 -4.67 3.06 -9.68
C ILE A 89 -6.19 3.05 -9.51
N ALA A 90 -6.71 3.97 -8.69
CA ALA A 90 -8.14 4.12 -8.47
C ALA A 90 -8.83 4.79 -9.67
N PRO A 91 -10.08 4.41 -10.02
CA PRO A 91 -10.78 4.96 -11.17
C PRO A 91 -11.01 6.46 -11.06
N GLU A 92 -11.19 7.01 -9.85
CA GLU A 92 -11.31 8.44 -9.60
C GLU A 92 -10.03 9.24 -9.88
N VAL A 93 -8.86 8.59 -9.84
CA VAL A 93 -7.59 9.19 -10.31
C VAL A 93 -7.64 9.41 -11.81
N LEU A 94 -8.12 8.42 -12.57
CA LEU A 94 -8.33 8.54 -14.03
C LEU A 94 -9.36 9.63 -14.37
N LYS A 95 -10.36 9.81 -13.50
CA LYS A 95 -11.36 10.90 -13.60
C LYS A 95 -10.84 12.25 -13.10
N ARG A 96 -9.60 12.32 -12.62
CA ARG A 96 -8.92 13.55 -12.16
C ARG A 96 -9.69 14.29 -11.06
N LYS A 97 -10.37 13.54 -10.20
CA LYS A 97 -11.13 14.10 -9.08
C LYS A 97 -11.13 13.12 -7.92
N TYR A 98 -10.11 13.23 -7.08
CA TYR A 98 -9.88 12.28 -6.00
C TYR A 98 -9.30 12.93 -4.74
N GLY A 99 -9.49 12.24 -3.61
CA GLY A 99 -8.93 12.53 -2.30
C GLY A 99 -8.11 11.35 -1.75
N PRO A 100 -7.90 11.25 -0.43
CA PRO A 100 -7.09 10.19 0.19
C PRO A 100 -7.63 8.77 -0.02
N GLU A 101 -8.89 8.62 -0.41
CA GLU A 101 -9.57 7.32 -0.60
C GLU A 101 -8.91 6.46 -1.69
N VAL A 102 -8.11 7.06 -2.58
CA VAL A 102 -7.36 6.35 -3.63
C VAL A 102 -6.36 5.35 -3.05
N ASP A 103 -5.78 5.65 -1.89
CA ASP A 103 -4.89 4.73 -1.21
C ASP A 103 -5.68 3.50 -0.71
N ILE A 104 -6.93 3.69 -0.29
CA ILE A 104 -7.81 2.60 0.15
C ILE A 104 -8.19 1.68 -1.01
N TRP A 105 -8.43 2.24 -2.19
CA TRP A 105 -8.63 1.45 -3.40
C TRP A 105 -7.43 0.56 -3.69
N SER A 106 -6.22 1.12 -3.71
CA SER A 106 -4.98 0.37 -3.95
C SER A 106 -4.76 -0.74 -2.91
N ILE A 107 -5.10 -0.51 -1.64
CA ILE A 107 -5.11 -1.55 -0.60
C ILE A 107 -6.10 -2.67 -0.91
N GLY A 108 -7.28 -2.33 -1.43
CA GLY A 108 -8.27 -3.31 -1.88
C GLY A 108 -7.74 -4.20 -3.02
N VAL A 109 -7.04 -3.60 -4.00
CA VAL A 109 -6.37 -4.36 -5.06
C VAL A 109 -5.29 -5.28 -4.49
N MET A 110 -4.45 -4.79 -3.56
CA MET A 110 -3.45 -5.64 -2.90
C MET A 110 -4.09 -6.82 -2.16
N LEU A 111 -5.19 -6.59 -1.43
CA LEU A 111 -5.92 -7.67 -0.75
C LEU A 111 -6.44 -8.70 -1.75
N TYR A 112 -7.01 -8.26 -2.87
CA TYR A 112 -7.48 -9.17 -3.91
C TYR A 112 -6.36 -10.08 -4.42
N ILE A 113 -5.19 -9.51 -4.72
CA ILE A 113 -4.01 -10.28 -5.17
C ILE A 113 -3.56 -11.25 -4.08
N LEU A 114 -3.51 -10.84 -2.81
CA LEU A 114 -3.12 -11.70 -1.69
C LEU A 114 -4.04 -12.91 -1.50
N LEU A 115 -5.31 -12.80 -1.86
CA LEU A 115 -6.31 -13.87 -1.66
C LEU A 115 -6.49 -14.74 -2.90
N CYS A 116 -6.27 -14.21 -4.10
CA CYS A 116 -6.62 -14.89 -5.36
C CYS A 116 -5.44 -15.13 -6.31
N GLY A 117 -4.28 -14.53 -6.06
CA GLY A 117 -3.15 -14.48 -7.01
C GLY A 117 -1.80 -14.79 -6.38
N VAL A 118 -1.78 -15.55 -5.29
CA VAL A 118 -0.59 -16.23 -4.76
C VAL A 118 -0.66 -17.70 -5.13
#